data_AF-A0A9N9EEP2-F1
#
_entry.id   AF-A0A9N9EEP2-F1
#
_cell.length_a   1.000
_cell.length_b   1.000
_cell.length_c   1.000
_cell.angle_alpha   90.00
_cell.angle_beta   90.00
_cell.angle_gamma   90.00
#
_symmetry.space_group_name_H-M   'P 1'
#
loop_
_entity.id
_entity.type
_entity.pdbx_description
1 polymer ?
#
loop_
_entity_poly.entity_id
_entity_poly.type
_entity_poly.pdbx_seq_one_letter_code
_entity_poly.pdbx_strand_id
1 'polypeptide(L)'
;MTRTSSPPSRGMVVFSVSFYIITATTMIFVNKVQRQVCVGLFPLIIVNVLGLSFNTACLQYVDASFYQVRFFFSIAIVFFSYIFLKQRSSAMVLLACSVVCTGFFIGVSSEHLTISMVGITFGVLSSISTALHAIIIKKSLDIVQGNTMELVYYNNLLSVIAFTPLIFLFGEQTEITKLISESDQNNSLLRTFVIGIFVTGFFGFLINIAGFFQIKVTSPVTHMISSAFRGVLQTMLGAFIFEDVLTSGRVGSIILILAGSCYYTWIKDQENRNALTDTKIYSKLENGQIEDDDKM
;
A
#
# COMPACT_ATOMS: atom_id res chain seq x y z
N MET A 1 42.59 -31.46 -16.29
CA MET A 1 42.60 -30.91 -14.92
C MET A 1 41.19 -30.38 -14.64
N THR A 2 40.28 -31.25 -14.23
CA THR A 2 38.84 -30.96 -14.08
C THR A 2 38.46 -31.17 -12.62
N ARG A 3 38.34 -30.08 -11.85
CA ARG A 3 37.83 -30.09 -10.48
C ARG A 3 36.31 -30.29 -10.52
N THR A 4 35.84 -31.45 -10.10
CA THR A 4 34.44 -31.72 -9.79
C THR A 4 34.11 -31.13 -8.42
N SER A 5 33.41 -30.00 -8.37
CA SER A 5 32.82 -29.48 -7.12
C SER A 5 31.60 -30.32 -6.76
N SER A 6 31.68 -31.10 -5.68
CA SER A 6 30.54 -31.80 -5.11
C SER A 6 29.42 -30.81 -4.74
N PRO A 7 28.15 -31.11 -5.02
CA PRO A 7 27.05 -30.24 -4.63
C PRO A 7 27.02 -30.08 -3.10
N PRO A 8 26.69 -28.90 -2.56
CA PRO A 8 26.60 -28.69 -1.12
C PRO A 8 25.63 -29.71 -0.52
N SER A 9 26.05 -30.39 0.55
CA SER A 9 25.25 -31.43 1.17
C SER A 9 23.90 -30.84 1.59
N ARG A 10 22.80 -31.55 1.31
CA ARG A 10 21.43 -31.12 1.66
C ARG A 10 21.32 -30.72 3.14
N GLY A 11 22.14 -31.30 4.02
CA GLY A 11 22.24 -30.94 5.43
C GLY A 11 22.72 -29.51 5.69
N MET A 12 23.63 -28.98 4.87
CA MET A 12 24.15 -27.61 5.03
C MET A 12 23.08 -26.57 4.68
N VAL A 13 22.26 -26.84 3.64
CA VAL A 13 21.14 -25.97 3.24
C VAL A 13 20.04 -25.99 4.30
N VAL A 14 19.67 -27.18 4.80
CA VAL A 14 18.67 -27.31 5.86
C VAL A 14 19.14 -26.61 7.13
N PHE A 15 20.42 -26.74 7.50
CA PHE A 15 20.97 -26.05 8.66
C PHE A 15 20.96 -24.53 8.52
N SER A 16 21.34 -23.99 7.36
CA SER A 16 21.29 -22.53 7.12
C SER A 16 19.86 -21.98 7.11
N VAL A 17 18.90 -22.72 6.55
CA VAL A 17 17.49 -22.33 6.54
C VAL A 17 16.89 -22.40 7.95
N SER A 18 17.15 -23.47 8.71
CA SER A 18 16.73 -23.58 10.11
C SER A 18 17.36 -22.50 10.97
N PHE A 19 18.65 -22.20 10.79
CA PHE A 19 19.33 -21.13 11.51
C PHE A 19 18.73 -19.76 11.21
N TYR A 20 18.39 -19.47 9.95
CA TYR A 20 17.70 -18.24 9.53
C TYR A 20 16.28 -18.14 10.11
N ILE A 21 15.52 -19.23 10.11
CA ILE A 21 14.18 -19.27 10.69
C ILE A 21 14.26 -19.09 12.21
N ILE A 22 15.24 -19.70 12.88
CA ILE A 22 15.47 -19.55 14.33
C ILE A 22 15.89 -18.12 14.65
N THR A 23 16.79 -17.49 13.89
CA THR A 23 17.17 -16.08 14.10
C THR A 23 16.04 -15.12 13.79
N ALA A 24 15.23 -15.37 12.75
CA ALA A 24 14.02 -14.61 12.48
C ALA A 24 13.00 -14.74 13.63
N THR A 25 12.79 -15.97 14.13
CA THR A 25 11.92 -16.24 15.28
C THR A 25 12.45 -15.63 16.57
N THR A 26 13.78 -15.60 16.75
CA THR A 26 14.42 -14.98 17.91
C THR A 26 14.30 -13.45 17.84
N MET A 27 14.39 -12.86 16.64
CA MET A 27 14.17 -11.42 16.44
C MET A 27 12.69 -11.04 16.68
N ILE A 28 11.74 -11.92 16.35
CA ILE A 28 10.32 -11.82 16.72
C ILE A 28 10.16 -11.83 18.26
N PHE A 29 10.86 -12.72 18.98
CA PHE A 29 10.80 -12.79 20.45
C PHE A 29 11.55 -11.67 21.19
N VAL A 30 12.58 -11.08 20.60
CA VAL A 30 13.40 -10.02 21.23
C VAL A 30 12.61 -8.72 21.43
N ASN A 31 11.62 -8.43 20.58
CA ASN A 31 10.75 -7.29 20.80
C ASN A 31 9.65 -7.70 21.80
N LYS A 32 9.78 -7.30 23.08
CA LYS A 32 8.79 -7.61 24.13
C LYS A 32 7.41 -7.13 23.67
N VAL A 33 6.56 -8.06 23.26
CA VAL A 33 5.19 -7.79 22.80
C VAL A 33 4.43 -7.10 23.94
N GLN A 34 4.23 -5.79 23.82
CA GLN A 34 3.52 -5.01 24.81
C GLN A 34 2.02 -5.13 24.54
N ARG A 35 1.30 -5.71 25.50
CA ARG A 35 -0.16 -5.90 25.40
C ARG A 35 -0.92 -4.59 25.17
N GLN A 36 -0.45 -3.48 25.77
CA GLN A 36 -1.05 -2.16 25.60
C GLN A 36 -0.95 -1.66 24.15
N VAL A 37 0.21 -1.85 23.51
CA VAL A 37 0.42 -1.52 22.09
C VAL A 37 -0.48 -2.39 21.21
N CYS A 38 -0.60 -3.68 21.49
CA CYS A 38 -1.47 -4.59 20.74
C CYS A 38 -2.95 -4.17 20.77
N VAL A 39 -3.45 -3.73 21.94
CA VAL A 39 -4.83 -3.23 22.08
C VAL A 39 -5.01 -1.91 21.34
N GLY A 40 -4.03 -1.00 21.42
CA GLY A 40 -4.06 0.27 20.69
C GLY A 40 -4.05 0.09 19.16
N LEU A 41 -3.40 -0.96 18.67
CA LEU A 41 -3.31 -1.29 17.23
C LEU A 41 -4.50 -2.11 16.72
N PHE A 42 -5.44 -2.51 17.56
CA PHE A 42 -6.60 -3.31 17.15
C PHE A 42 -7.40 -2.69 15.98
N PRO A 43 -7.67 -1.37 15.93
CA PRO A 43 -8.35 -0.75 14.78
C PRO A 43 -7.56 -0.87 13.48
N LEU A 44 -6.23 -0.84 13.55
CA LEU A 44 -5.35 -1.01 12.39
C LEU A 44 -5.52 -2.41 11.81
N ILE A 45 -5.55 -3.44 12.67
CA ILE A 45 -5.67 -4.83 12.25
C ILE A 45 -7.04 -5.11 11.62
N ILE A 46 -8.12 -4.61 12.23
CA ILE A 46 -9.47 -4.76 11.65
C ILE A 46 -9.50 -4.18 10.24
N VAL A 47 -9.01 -2.95 10.07
CA VAL A 47 -9.04 -2.28 8.76
C VAL A 47 -8.09 -2.94 7.77
N ASN A 48 -6.94 -3.46 8.23
CA ASN A 48 -6.04 -4.23 7.36
C ASN A 48 -6.70 -5.53 6.86
N VAL A 49 -7.36 -6.29 7.74
CA VAL A 49 -8.05 -7.55 7.38
C VAL A 49 -9.25 -7.31 6.49
N LEU A 50 -10.09 -6.32 6.81
CA LEU A 50 -11.24 -5.95 5.98
C LEU A 50 -10.77 -5.38 4.65
N GLY A 51 -9.74 -4.54 4.65
CA GLY A 51 -9.15 -3.94 3.46
C GLY A 51 -8.57 -4.98 2.51
N LEU A 52 -7.80 -5.94 3.03
CA LEU A 52 -7.27 -7.04 2.22
C LEU A 52 -8.41 -7.91 1.67
N SER A 53 -9.37 -8.29 2.52
CA SER A 53 -10.52 -9.11 2.11
C SER A 53 -11.35 -8.44 1.01
N PHE A 54 -11.70 -7.15 1.17
CA PHE A 54 -12.46 -6.41 0.16
C PHE A 54 -11.66 -6.17 -1.11
N ASN A 55 -10.34 -5.96 -1.02
CA ASN A 55 -9.48 -5.81 -2.20
C ASN A 55 -9.38 -7.12 -2.98
N THR A 56 -9.20 -8.25 -2.29
CA THR A 56 -9.15 -9.58 -2.91
C THR A 56 -10.51 -9.97 -3.50
N ALA A 57 -11.61 -9.75 -2.77
CA ALA A 57 -12.96 -10.01 -3.29
C ALA A 57 -13.28 -9.14 -4.50
N CYS A 58 -12.86 -7.86 -4.50
CA CYS A 58 -12.96 -7.01 -5.68
C CYS A 58 -12.27 -7.69 -6.86
N LEU A 59 -11.00 -8.07 -6.74
CA LEU A 59 -10.24 -8.76 -7.81
C LEU A 59 -10.89 -10.06 -8.33
N GLN A 60 -11.69 -10.74 -7.51
CA GLN A 60 -12.40 -11.95 -7.93
C GLN A 60 -13.64 -11.66 -8.79
N TYR A 61 -14.34 -10.55 -8.53
CA TYR A 61 -15.56 -10.16 -9.25
C TYR A 61 -15.31 -9.11 -10.34
N VAL A 62 -14.07 -8.65 -10.46
CA VAL A 62 -13.67 -7.47 -11.20
C VAL A 62 -12.34 -7.79 -11.87
N ASP A 63 -12.37 -8.10 -13.18
CA ASP A 63 -11.19 -8.35 -14.03
C ASP A 63 -10.05 -7.35 -13.78
N ALA A 64 -8.79 -7.76 -13.94
CA ALA A 64 -7.60 -6.93 -13.68
C ALA A 64 -7.62 -5.56 -14.39
N SER A 65 -8.32 -5.45 -15.53
CA SER A 65 -8.64 -4.20 -16.23
C SER A 65 -9.39 -3.16 -15.39
N PHE A 66 -10.32 -3.61 -14.55
CA PHE A 66 -11.07 -2.77 -13.63
C PHE A 66 -10.26 -2.40 -12.37
N TYR A 67 -8.95 -2.72 -12.26
CA TYR A 67 -8.10 -2.19 -11.19
C TYR A 67 -8.05 -0.64 -11.22
N GLN A 68 -8.46 -0.03 -12.34
CA GLN A 68 -8.67 1.41 -12.49
C GLN A 68 -10.00 1.91 -11.88
N VAL A 69 -10.96 1.02 -11.56
CA VAL A 69 -12.25 1.32 -10.89
C VAL A 69 -12.10 1.71 -9.42
N ARG A 70 -11.07 1.22 -8.72
CA ARG A 70 -10.78 1.61 -7.33
C ARG A 70 -10.66 3.13 -7.17
N PHE A 71 -10.39 3.85 -8.25
CA PHE A 71 -10.18 5.27 -8.20
C PHE A 71 -11.37 6.12 -8.63
N PHE A 72 -12.53 5.52 -9.02
CA PHE A 72 -13.81 6.25 -9.10
C PHE A 72 -14.14 7.00 -7.81
N PHE A 73 -13.58 6.55 -6.70
CA PHE A 73 -13.84 7.08 -5.37
C PHE A 73 -12.67 7.86 -4.77
N SER A 74 -11.77 8.41 -5.60
CA SER A 74 -10.90 9.51 -5.17
C SER A 74 -11.71 10.74 -4.67
N ILE A 75 -13.00 10.86 -5.05
CA ILE A 75 -13.96 11.79 -4.42
C ILE A 75 -14.27 11.40 -2.96
N ALA A 76 -14.40 10.10 -2.64
CA ALA A 76 -14.52 9.65 -1.26
C ALA A 76 -13.22 9.90 -0.47
N ILE A 77 -12.04 9.89 -1.11
CA ILE A 77 -10.75 10.19 -0.45
C ILE A 77 -10.67 11.68 -0.07
N VAL A 78 -11.09 12.58 -0.95
CA VAL A 78 -11.16 14.02 -0.65
C VAL A 78 -12.21 14.30 0.42
N PHE A 79 -13.39 13.67 0.31
CA PHE A 79 -14.49 13.84 1.27
C PHE A 79 -14.15 13.25 2.66
N PHE A 80 -13.55 12.06 2.70
CA PHE A 80 -13.15 11.39 3.93
C PHE A 80 -11.91 12.02 4.56
N SER A 81 -10.95 12.51 3.76
CA SER A 81 -9.82 13.30 4.28
C SER A 81 -10.28 14.65 4.86
N TYR A 82 -11.30 15.28 4.29
CA TYR A 82 -11.90 16.51 4.81
C TYR A 82 -12.64 16.28 6.13
N ILE A 83 -13.38 15.17 6.24
CA ILE A 83 -14.18 14.83 7.43
C ILE A 83 -13.32 14.26 8.57
N PHE A 84 -12.38 13.37 8.29
CA PHE A 84 -11.64 12.64 9.34
C PHE A 84 -10.35 13.32 9.79
N LEU A 85 -9.63 14.03 8.92
CA LEU A 85 -8.29 14.49 9.25
C LEU A 85 -8.22 15.96 9.72
N LYS A 86 -9.31 16.74 9.60
CA LYS A 86 -9.37 18.19 9.92
C LYS A 86 -8.20 19.00 9.33
N GLN A 87 -7.50 18.46 8.35
CA GLN A 87 -6.31 19.07 7.77
C GLN A 87 -6.82 19.95 6.64
N ARG A 88 -6.72 21.28 6.82
CA ARG A 88 -7.16 22.25 5.81
C ARG A 88 -6.40 22.02 4.51
N SER A 89 -6.98 21.31 3.57
CA SER A 89 -6.47 21.26 2.20
C SER A 89 -6.77 22.59 1.52
N SER A 90 -5.75 23.17 0.87
CA SER A 90 -5.96 24.31 -0.04
C SER A 90 -6.89 23.91 -1.17
N ALA A 91 -7.67 24.87 -1.68
CA ALA A 91 -8.51 24.67 -2.85
C ALA A 91 -7.73 24.15 -4.06
N MET A 92 -6.44 24.52 -4.17
CA MET A 92 -5.55 24.05 -5.23
C MET A 92 -5.26 22.55 -5.13
N VAL A 93 -5.08 22.03 -3.91
CA VAL A 93 -4.90 20.59 -3.66
C VAL A 93 -6.16 19.81 -4.04
N LEU A 94 -7.33 20.36 -3.73
CA LEU A 94 -8.62 19.75 -4.11
C LEU A 94 -8.78 19.69 -5.63
N LEU A 95 -8.38 20.75 -6.34
CA LEU A 95 -8.39 20.78 -7.80
C LEU A 95 -7.47 19.68 -8.37
N ALA A 96 -6.24 19.56 -7.87
CA ALA A 96 -5.31 18.52 -8.31
C ALA A 96 -5.86 17.11 -8.11
N CYS A 97 -6.48 16.85 -6.94
CA CYS A 97 -7.17 15.59 -6.67
C CYS A 97 -8.32 15.36 -7.64
N SER A 98 -9.13 16.38 -7.93
CA SER A 98 -10.24 16.30 -8.88
C SER A 98 -9.77 15.91 -10.29
N VAL A 99 -8.67 16.49 -10.77
CA VAL A 99 -8.02 16.11 -12.04
C VAL A 99 -7.67 14.62 -12.01
N VAL A 100 -6.99 14.14 -10.96
CA VAL A 100 -6.68 12.71 -10.83
C VAL A 100 -7.95 11.84 -10.86
N CYS A 101 -9.03 12.23 -10.15
CA CYS A 101 -10.33 11.54 -10.19
C CYS A 101 -10.88 11.45 -11.62
N THR A 102 -10.90 12.56 -12.36
CA THR A 102 -11.40 12.60 -13.73
C THR A 102 -10.59 11.68 -14.65
N GLY A 103 -9.28 11.58 -14.43
CA GLY A 103 -8.42 10.71 -15.22
C GLY A 103 -8.82 9.25 -15.06
N PHE A 104 -9.03 8.82 -13.82
CA PHE A 104 -9.53 7.47 -13.54
C PHE A 104 -10.93 7.22 -14.10
N PHE A 105 -11.83 8.20 -14.01
CA PHE A 105 -13.17 8.11 -14.58
C PHE A 105 -13.11 7.85 -16.10
N ILE A 106 -12.33 8.65 -16.84
CA ILE A 106 -12.14 8.47 -18.29
C ILE A 106 -11.52 7.10 -18.61
N GLY A 107 -10.55 6.67 -17.80
CA GLY A 107 -9.87 5.39 -17.99
C GLY A 107 -10.82 4.22 -17.95
N VAL A 108 -11.74 4.20 -16.99
CA VAL A 108 -12.72 3.11 -16.90
C VAL A 108 -13.83 3.26 -17.94
N SER A 109 -14.36 4.46 -18.16
CA SER A 109 -15.43 4.65 -19.16
C SER A 109 -15.00 4.27 -20.58
N SER A 110 -13.69 4.22 -20.85
CA SER A 110 -13.15 3.85 -22.16
C SER A 110 -13.07 2.33 -22.39
N GLU A 111 -13.19 1.52 -21.33
CA GLU A 111 -13.15 0.07 -21.44
C GLU A 111 -14.58 -0.47 -21.61
N HIS A 112 -14.84 -1.16 -22.72
CA HIS A 112 -16.15 -1.77 -23.02
C HIS A 112 -16.35 -3.04 -22.19
N LEU A 113 -16.36 -2.90 -20.87
CA LEU A 113 -16.55 -4.01 -19.94
C LEU A 113 -17.98 -4.00 -19.42
N THR A 114 -18.57 -5.19 -19.28
CA THR A 114 -19.88 -5.38 -18.67
C THR A 114 -19.81 -4.95 -17.21
N ILE A 115 -20.40 -3.81 -16.89
CA ILE A 115 -20.40 -3.25 -15.55
C ILE A 115 -21.26 -4.14 -14.63
N SER A 116 -20.61 -4.94 -13.80
CA SER A 116 -21.29 -5.67 -12.73
C SER A 116 -21.55 -4.74 -11.55
N MET A 117 -22.82 -4.63 -11.13
CA MET A 117 -23.20 -3.83 -9.95
C MET A 117 -22.49 -4.29 -8.68
N VAL A 118 -22.20 -5.59 -8.57
CA VAL A 118 -21.45 -6.19 -7.45
C VAL A 118 -19.98 -5.74 -7.47
N GLY A 119 -19.38 -5.60 -8.65
CA GLY A 119 -18.02 -5.10 -8.79
C GLY A 119 -17.88 -3.65 -8.37
N ILE A 120 -18.87 -2.81 -8.69
CA ILE A 120 -18.90 -1.40 -8.25
C ILE A 120 -18.97 -1.30 -6.73
N THR A 121 -19.85 -2.06 -6.07
CA THR A 121 -20.02 -1.97 -4.60
C THR A 121 -18.77 -2.43 -3.85
N PHE A 122 -18.12 -3.52 -4.28
CA PHE A 122 -16.84 -3.95 -3.70
C PHE A 122 -15.70 -2.98 -4.03
N GLY A 123 -15.71 -2.35 -5.21
CA GLY A 123 -14.79 -1.27 -5.56
C GLY A 123 -14.87 -0.09 -4.59
N VAL A 124 -16.09 0.38 -4.29
CA VAL A 124 -16.34 1.46 -3.30
C VAL A 124 -15.79 1.08 -1.92
N LEU A 125 -16.16 -0.11 -1.43
CA LEU A 125 -15.77 -0.58 -0.11
C LEU A 125 -14.24 -0.74 0.01
N SER A 126 -13.60 -1.25 -1.04
CA SER A 126 -12.14 -1.38 -1.11
C SER A 126 -11.44 -0.01 -1.00
N SER A 127 -11.95 1.01 -1.69
CA SER A 127 -11.37 2.36 -1.66
C SER A 127 -11.56 3.04 -0.31
N ILE A 128 -12.73 2.91 0.31
CA ILE A 128 -13.00 3.41 1.66
C ILE A 128 -12.04 2.74 2.66
N SER A 129 -11.89 1.41 2.57
CA SER A 129 -11.00 0.66 3.46
C SER A 129 -9.54 1.07 3.28
N THR A 130 -9.09 1.28 2.03
CA THR A 130 -7.72 1.73 1.73
C THR A 130 -7.45 3.12 2.32
N ALA A 131 -8.40 4.05 2.20
CA ALA A 131 -8.28 5.39 2.77
C ALA A 131 -8.24 5.36 4.31
N LEU A 132 -9.14 4.58 4.92
CA LEU A 132 -9.17 4.33 6.36
C LEU A 132 -7.85 3.73 6.84
N HIS A 133 -7.31 2.76 6.11
CA HIS A 133 -6.06 2.10 6.44
C HIS A 133 -4.90 3.11 6.52
N ALA A 134 -4.75 3.98 5.52
CA ALA A 134 -3.70 5.00 5.52
C ALA A 134 -3.85 6.00 6.69
N ILE A 135 -5.08 6.41 7.02
CA ILE A 135 -5.36 7.32 8.15
C ILE A 135 -5.04 6.64 9.48
N ILE A 136 -5.48 5.39 9.66
CA ILE A 136 -5.27 4.65 10.90
C ILE A 136 -3.79 4.31 11.09
N ILE A 137 -3.04 4.00 10.03
CA ILE A 137 -1.57 3.88 10.12
C ILE A 137 -0.96 5.16 10.67
N LYS A 138 -1.36 6.32 10.12
CA LYS A 138 -0.84 7.62 10.56
C LYS A 138 -1.12 7.88 12.05
N LYS A 139 -2.34 7.59 12.51
CA LYS A 139 -2.73 7.70 13.93
C LYS A 139 -2.03 6.65 14.81
N SER A 140 -1.78 5.46 14.28
CA SER A 140 -1.13 4.37 15.00
C SER A 140 0.37 4.61 15.21
N LEU A 141 0.99 5.46 14.38
CA LEU A 141 2.38 5.89 14.60
C LEU A 141 2.55 6.62 15.94
N ASP A 142 1.54 7.36 16.40
CA ASP A 142 1.60 8.07 17.68
C ASP A 142 1.61 7.09 18.87
N ILE A 143 0.99 5.91 18.70
CA ILE A 143 0.91 4.85 19.73
C ILE A 143 2.28 4.18 19.94
N VAL A 144 3.06 4.02 18.87
CA VAL A 144 4.41 3.40 18.90
C VAL A 144 5.53 4.44 18.98
N GLN A 145 5.24 5.66 19.42
CA GLN A 145 6.22 6.76 19.54
C GLN A 145 7.00 7.02 18.24
N GLY A 146 6.38 6.80 17.08
CA GLY A 146 6.98 7.01 15.77
C GLY A 146 7.92 5.89 15.29
N ASN A 147 8.05 4.76 15.99
CA ASN A 147 8.85 3.62 15.53
C ASN A 147 8.12 2.81 14.44
N THR A 148 8.43 3.10 13.17
CA THR A 148 7.78 2.46 12.02
C THR A 148 8.04 0.96 11.93
N MET A 149 9.24 0.51 12.27
CA MET A 149 9.60 -0.91 12.17
C MET A 149 8.82 -1.74 13.19
N GLU A 150 8.63 -1.19 14.38
CA GLU A 150 7.78 -1.79 15.40
C GLU A 150 6.32 -1.84 14.97
N LEU A 151 5.80 -0.76 14.36
CA LEU A 151 4.44 -0.75 13.82
C LEU A 151 4.24 -1.81 12.73
N VAL A 152 5.19 -1.95 11.80
CA VAL A 152 5.15 -2.97 10.74
C VAL A 152 5.21 -4.37 11.34
N TYR A 153 6.07 -4.57 12.35
CA TYR A 153 6.18 -5.83 13.07
C TYR A 153 4.86 -6.24 13.72
N TYR A 154 4.25 -5.37 14.53
CA TYR A 154 2.96 -5.66 15.16
C TYR A 154 1.84 -5.83 14.14
N ASN A 155 1.82 -5.02 13.07
CA ASN A 155 0.82 -5.15 12.01
C ASN A 155 0.87 -6.53 11.35
N ASN A 156 2.06 -6.99 10.94
CA ASN A 156 2.22 -8.29 10.30
C ASN A 156 1.91 -9.44 11.28
N LEU A 157 2.42 -9.37 12.52
CA LEU A 157 2.21 -10.39 13.54
C LEU A 157 0.71 -10.57 13.86
N LEU A 158 0.01 -9.47 14.16
CA LEU A 158 -1.41 -9.51 14.49
C LEU A 158 -2.26 -9.87 13.26
N SER A 159 -1.83 -9.50 12.06
CA SER A 159 -2.52 -9.91 10.82
C SER A 159 -2.45 -11.42 10.62
N VAL A 160 -1.30 -12.07 10.87
CA VAL A 160 -1.20 -13.55 10.81
C VAL A 160 -2.20 -14.19 11.78
N ILE A 161 -2.29 -13.68 13.01
CA ILE A 161 -3.23 -14.16 14.02
C ILE A 161 -4.68 -13.97 13.56
N ALA A 162 -5.01 -12.83 12.93
CA ALA A 162 -6.36 -12.52 12.48
C ALA A 162 -6.77 -13.29 11.20
N PHE A 163 -5.84 -13.54 10.28
CA PHE A 163 -6.11 -14.33 9.06
C PHE A 163 -6.19 -15.83 9.33
N THR A 164 -5.50 -16.34 10.35
CA THR A 164 -5.54 -17.77 10.71
C THR A 164 -6.97 -18.33 10.85
N PRO A 165 -7.85 -17.79 11.70
CA PRO A 165 -9.24 -18.29 11.81
C PRO A 165 -10.04 -18.07 10.53
N LEU A 166 -9.70 -17.03 9.76
CA LEU A 166 -10.38 -16.68 8.52
C LEU A 166 -10.13 -17.74 7.42
N ILE A 167 -8.91 -18.26 7.33
CA ILE A 167 -8.54 -19.36 6.41
C ILE A 167 -9.39 -20.60 6.70
N PHE A 168 -9.55 -20.97 7.97
CA PHE A 168 -10.38 -22.12 8.35
C PHE A 168 -11.86 -21.91 8.04
N LEU A 169 -12.37 -20.68 8.23
CA LEU A 169 -13.77 -20.33 7.97
C LEU A 169 -14.12 -20.40 6.47
N PHE A 170 -13.19 -20.01 5.60
CA PHE A 170 -13.39 -20.02 4.14
C PHE A 170 -13.11 -21.38 3.48
N GLY A 171 -12.60 -22.37 4.21
CA GLY A 171 -12.44 -23.73 3.69
C GLY A 171 -11.17 -23.97 2.86
N GLU A 172 -10.28 -22.97 2.79
CA GLU A 172 -9.01 -22.98 2.04
C GLU A 172 -8.07 -24.12 2.45
N GLN A 173 -8.23 -24.67 3.66
CA GLN A 173 -7.48 -25.83 4.12
C GLN A 173 -7.63 -27.05 3.20
N THR A 174 -8.79 -27.19 2.55
CA THR A 174 -9.10 -28.33 1.69
C THR A 174 -8.30 -28.27 0.39
N GLU A 175 -8.19 -27.07 -0.20
CA GLU A 175 -7.42 -26.83 -1.43
C GLU A 175 -5.91 -26.97 -1.19
N ILE A 176 -5.41 -26.48 -0.05
CA ILE A 176 -4.00 -26.67 0.35
C ILE A 176 -3.69 -28.16 0.54
N THR A 177 -4.59 -28.91 1.18
CA THR A 177 -4.39 -30.34 1.42
C THR A 177 -4.42 -31.15 0.11
N LYS A 178 -5.26 -30.77 -0.86
CA LYS A 178 -5.27 -31.36 -2.20
C LYS A 178 -3.95 -31.09 -2.93
N LEU A 179 -3.47 -29.84 -2.94
CA LEU A 179 -2.19 -29.46 -3.55
C LEU A 179 -1.00 -30.23 -2.97
N ILE A 180 -1.02 -30.51 -1.65
CA ILE A 180 0.02 -31.29 -0.98
C ILE A 180 -0.12 -32.79 -1.29
N SER A 181 -1.34 -33.32 -1.30
CA SER A 181 -1.59 -34.76 -1.53
C SER A 181 -1.36 -35.18 -2.99
N GLU A 182 -1.63 -34.30 -3.95
CA GLU A 182 -1.37 -34.54 -5.37
C GLU A 182 0.12 -34.29 -5.76
N SER A 183 0.94 -33.82 -4.81
CA SER A 183 2.34 -33.46 -5.07
C SER A 183 3.24 -34.64 -5.43
N ASP A 184 2.86 -35.87 -5.07
CA ASP A 184 3.57 -37.09 -5.47
C ASP A 184 3.54 -37.32 -6.99
N GLN A 185 2.50 -36.83 -7.69
CA GLN A 185 2.42 -36.89 -9.16
C GLN A 185 2.90 -35.59 -9.85
N ASN A 186 2.72 -34.42 -9.22
CA ASN A 186 3.01 -33.11 -9.82
C ASN A 186 3.95 -32.24 -8.96
N ASN A 187 5.17 -32.74 -8.69
CA ASN A 187 6.22 -32.02 -7.97
C ASN A 187 6.53 -30.60 -8.51
N SER A 188 6.27 -30.33 -9.79
CA SER A 188 6.47 -29.02 -10.42
C SER A 188 5.47 -27.96 -9.95
N LEU A 189 4.21 -28.33 -9.70
CA LEU A 189 3.15 -27.41 -9.27
C LEU A 189 3.37 -26.94 -7.84
N LEU A 190 3.64 -27.88 -6.91
CA LEU A 190 3.94 -27.54 -5.52
C LEU A 190 5.20 -26.68 -5.43
N ARG A 191 6.25 -27.01 -6.19
CA ARG A 191 7.46 -26.19 -6.23
C ARG A 191 7.20 -24.78 -6.74
N THR A 192 6.41 -24.62 -7.80
CA THR A 192 6.06 -23.31 -8.35
C THR A 192 5.22 -22.50 -7.35
N PHE A 193 4.28 -23.15 -6.68
CA PHE A 193 3.46 -22.54 -5.63
C PHE A 193 4.31 -22.05 -4.45
N VAL A 194 5.18 -22.89 -3.91
CA VAL A 194 6.06 -22.53 -2.78
C VAL A 194 7.00 -21.39 -3.16
N ILE A 195 7.66 -21.47 -4.32
CA ILE A 195 8.52 -20.39 -4.81
C ILE A 195 7.71 -19.11 -5.01
N GLY A 196 6.51 -19.21 -5.58
CA GLY A 196 5.59 -18.09 -5.78
C GLY A 196 5.25 -17.40 -4.47
N ILE A 197 4.90 -18.14 -3.41
CA ILE A 197 4.62 -17.59 -2.07
C ILE A 197 5.85 -16.89 -1.50
N PHE A 198 7.04 -17.49 -1.60
CA PHE A 198 8.25 -16.87 -1.06
C PHE A 198 8.60 -15.57 -1.78
N VAL A 199 8.54 -15.56 -3.13
CA VAL A 199 8.85 -14.37 -3.92
C VAL A 199 7.82 -13.27 -3.68
N THR A 200 6.53 -13.59 -3.78
CA THR A 200 5.44 -12.61 -3.58
C THR A 200 5.38 -12.11 -2.13
N GLY A 201 5.62 -12.98 -1.15
CA GLY A 201 5.70 -12.62 0.27
C GLY A 201 6.87 -11.70 0.59
N PHE A 202 8.05 -11.96 0.01
CA PHE A 202 9.23 -11.10 0.19
C PHE A 202 9.00 -9.68 -0.37
N PHE A 203 8.56 -9.57 -1.63
CA PHE A 203 8.26 -8.26 -2.22
C PHE A 203 7.06 -7.58 -1.55
N GLY A 204 6.04 -8.36 -1.15
CA GLY A 204 4.90 -7.86 -0.38
C GLY A 204 5.32 -7.25 0.96
N PHE A 205 6.25 -7.89 1.67
CA PHE A 205 6.83 -7.36 2.90
C PHE A 205 7.61 -6.06 2.67
N LEU A 206 8.42 -5.98 1.61
CA LEU A 206 9.14 -4.75 1.26
C LEU A 206 8.19 -3.60 0.90
N ILE A 207 7.12 -3.88 0.12
CA ILE A 207 6.08 -2.91 -0.21
C ILE A 207 5.37 -2.43 1.06
N ASN A 208 5.11 -3.34 2.00
CA ASN A 208 4.48 -3.00 3.27
C ASN A 208 5.37 -2.05 4.10
N ILE A 209 6.66 -2.36 4.26
CA ILE A 209 7.61 -1.46 4.93
C ILE A 209 7.63 -0.08 4.24
N ALA A 210 7.80 -0.07 2.92
CA ALA A 210 7.87 1.16 2.15
C ALA A 210 6.60 2.01 2.30
N GLY A 211 5.41 1.40 2.27
CA GLY A 211 4.14 2.08 2.48
C GLY A 211 4.02 2.72 3.86
N PHE A 212 4.41 2.01 4.92
CA PHE A 212 4.39 2.53 6.28
C PHE A 212 5.39 3.68 6.48
N PHE A 213 6.60 3.56 5.92
CA PHE A 213 7.58 4.65 5.92
C PHE A 213 7.08 5.87 5.15
N GLN A 214 6.47 5.66 3.99
CA GLN A 214 5.88 6.71 3.19
C GLN A 214 4.79 7.45 3.99
N ILE A 215 3.83 6.73 4.57
CA ILE A 215 2.78 7.35 5.41
C ILE A 215 3.38 8.09 6.61
N LYS A 216 4.46 7.58 7.22
CA LYS A 216 5.14 8.28 8.32
C LYS A 216 5.66 9.64 7.89
N VAL A 217 6.42 9.71 6.80
CA VAL A 217 7.09 10.95 6.37
C VAL A 217 6.17 11.87 5.56
N THR A 218 5.07 11.36 5.00
CA THR A 218 4.10 12.13 4.22
C THR A 218 2.73 12.22 4.90
N SER A 219 1.73 12.72 4.17
CA SER A 219 0.32 12.64 4.58
C SER A 219 -0.35 11.36 4.02
N PRO A 220 -1.46 10.89 4.62
CA PRO A 220 -2.29 9.82 4.04
C PRO A 220 -2.74 10.13 2.60
N VAL A 221 -3.04 11.41 2.30
CA VAL A 221 -3.44 11.87 0.96
C VAL A 221 -2.28 11.73 -0.03
N THR A 222 -1.07 12.14 0.36
CA THR A 222 0.13 12.01 -0.47
C THR A 222 0.45 10.55 -0.77
N HIS A 223 0.30 9.65 0.21
CA HIS A 223 0.45 8.22 0.01
C HIS A 223 -0.55 7.66 -1.03
N MET A 224 -1.79 8.15 -1.02
CA MET A 224 -2.81 7.75 -2.02
C MET A 224 -2.51 8.25 -3.42
N ILE A 225 -2.06 9.50 -3.57
CA ILE A 225 -1.67 10.04 -4.88
C ILE A 225 -0.42 9.33 -5.42
N SER A 226 0.56 9.06 -4.55
CA SER A 226 1.71 8.25 -4.94
C SER A 226 1.33 6.82 -5.32
N SER A 227 0.31 6.24 -4.67
CA SER A 227 -0.23 4.93 -5.03
C SER A 227 -0.93 4.95 -6.39
N ALA A 228 -1.65 6.02 -6.70
CA ALA A 228 -2.24 6.25 -8.03
C ALA A 228 -1.17 6.34 -9.12
N PHE A 229 -0.14 7.16 -8.89
CA PHE A 229 1.01 7.28 -9.79
C PHE A 229 1.70 5.93 -10.02
N ARG A 230 1.96 5.17 -8.95
CA ARG A 230 2.53 3.82 -9.04
C ARG A 230 1.65 2.88 -9.89
N GLY A 231 0.33 2.93 -9.71
CA GLY A 231 -0.61 2.12 -10.48
C GLY A 231 -0.60 2.43 -11.98
N VAL A 232 -0.44 3.71 -12.35
CA VAL A 232 -0.29 4.12 -13.75
C VAL A 232 1.02 3.60 -14.34
N LEU A 233 2.13 3.75 -13.63
CA LEU A 233 3.41 3.19 -14.07
C LEU A 233 3.35 1.67 -14.23
N GLN A 234 2.69 0.98 -13.30
CA GLN A 234 2.45 -0.46 -13.40
C GLN A 234 1.63 -0.81 -14.65
N THR A 235 0.62 -0.02 -14.98
CA THR A 235 -0.20 -0.23 -16.19
C THR A 235 0.64 -0.03 -17.46
N MET A 236 1.45 1.04 -17.51
CA MET A 236 2.34 1.30 -18.65
C MET A 236 3.37 0.18 -18.83
N LEU A 237 3.97 -0.27 -17.72
CA LEU A 237 4.93 -1.37 -17.73
C LEU A 237 4.27 -2.67 -18.19
N GLY A 238 3.04 -2.94 -17.73
CA GLY A 238 2.25 -4.09 -18.18
C GLY A 238 2.00 -4.06 -19.68
N ALA A 239 1.51 -2.93 -20.21
CA ALA A 239 1.27 -2.78 -21.65
C ALA A 239 2.55 -2.96 -22.47
N PHE A 240 3.70 -2.47 -21.97
CA PHE A 240 4.99 -2.64 -22.63
C PHE A 240 5.48 -4.09 -22.61
N ILE A 241 5.33 -4.81 -21.49
CA ILE A 241 5.81 -6.19 -21.34
C ILE A 241 4.91 -7.19 -22.08
N PHE A 242 3.60 -7.00 -22.02
CA PHE A 242 2.62 -7.92 -22.60
C PHE A 242 2.21 -7.55 -24.03
N GLU A 243 2.81 -6.50 -24.60
CA GLU A 243 2.50 -5.96 -25.94
C GLU A 243 0.99 -5.68 -26.14
N ASP A 244 0.35 -5.22 -25.06
CA ASP A 244 -1.11 -5.00 -25.04
C ASP A 244 -1.48 -3.67 -25.69
N VAL A 245 -2.59 -3.66 -26.45
CA VAL A 245 -3.01 -2.48 -27.22
C VAL A 245 -3.81 -1.54 -26.33
N LEU A 246 -3.19 -0.41 -25.97
CA LEU A 246 -3.85 0.63 -25.19
C LEU A 246 -4.86 1.40 -26.03
N THR A 247 -6.14 1.38 -25.63
CA THR A 247 -7.18 2.25 -26.18
C THR A 247 -6.83 3.73 -25.99
N SER A 248 -7.21 4.59 -26.93
CA SER A 248 -6.97 6.04 -26.88
C SER A 248 -7.45 6.69 -25.57
N GLY A 249 -8.59 6.25 -25.05
CA GLY A 249 -9.11 6.71 -23.76
C GLY A 249 -8.28 6.27 -22.54
N ARG A 250 -7.61 5.10 -22.61
CA ARG A 250 -6.68 4.64 -21.57
C ARG A 250 -5.36 5.42 -21.60
N VAL A 251 -4.90 5.82 -22.78
CA VAL A 251 -3.75 6.74 -22.89
C VAL A 251 -4.11 8.11 -22.32
N GLY A 252 -5.29 8.63 -22.63
CA GLY A 252 -5.79 9.89 -22.07
C GLY A 252 -5.89 9.86 -20.54
N SER A 253 -6.38 8.77 -19.95
CA SER A 253 -6.46 8.63 -18.49
C SER A 253 -5.09 8.61 -17.82
N ILE A 254 -4.13 7.87 -18.40
CA ILE A 254 -2.74 7.81 -17.93
C ILE A 254 -2.13 9.21 -17.88
N ILE A 255 -2.23 9.97 -18.97
CA ILE A 255 -1.70 11.35 -19.06
C ILE A 255 -2.32 12.23 -17.98
N LEU A 256 -3.64 12.14 -17.80
CA LEU A 256 -4.38 13.01 -16.90
C LEU A 256 -4.08 12.69 -15.42
N ILE A 257 -3.94 11.41 -15.05
CA ILE A 257 -3.53 10.99 -13.70
C ILE A 257 -2.10 11.42 -13.41
N LEU A 258 -1.17 11.28 -14.37
CA LEU A 258 0.22 11.72 -14.21
C LEU A 258 0.28 13.25 -14.04
N ALA A 259 -0.39 14.00 -14.91
CA ALA A 259 -0.43 15.46 -14.85
C ALA A 259 -1.02 15.95 -13.51
N GLY A 260 -2.15 15.37 -13.07
CA GLY A 260 -2.76 15.70 -11.77
C GLY A 260 -1.86 15.36 -10.58
N SER A 261 -1.13 14.23 -10.63
CA SER A 261 -0.20 13.82 -9.57
C SER A 261 1.02 14.75 -9.49
N CYS A 262 1.58 15.14 -10.64
CA CYS A 262 2.67 16.12 -10.73
C CYS A 262 2.22 17.48 -10.20
N TYR A 263 1.03 17.93 -10.62
CA TYR A 263 0.44 19.19 -10.16
C TYR A 263 0.19 19.22 -8.64
N TYR A 264 -0.36 18.13 -8.08
CA TYR A 264 -0.51 17.97 -6.63
C TYR A 264 0.84 18.10 -5.91
N THR A 265 1.86 17.42 -6.42
CA THR A 265 3.20 17.40 -5.82
C THR A 265 3.80 18.80 -5.80
N TRP A 266 3.67 19.54 -6.91
CA TRP A 266 4.15 20.91 -7.01
C TRP A 266 3.46 21.86 -6.03
N ILE A 267 2.13 21.80 -5.91
CA ILE A 267 1.37 22.61 -4.94
C ILE A 267 1.79 22.26 -3.52
N LYS A 268 1.91 20.97 -3.20
CA LYS A 268 2.26 20.52 -1.85
C LYS A 268 3.68 20.96 -1.46
N ASP A 269 4.61 20.92 -2.40
CA ASP A 269 5.97 21.44 -2.23
C ASP A 269 5.96 22.96 -1.97
N GLN A 270 5.12 23.71 -2.69
CA GLN A 270 4.93 25.14 -2.46
C GLN A 270 4.32 25.45 -1.07
N GLU A 271 3.27 24.74 -0.66
CA GLU A 271 2.68 24.88 0.68
C GLU A 271 3.70 24.61 1.78
N ASN A 272 4.52 23.57 1.63
CA ASN A 272 5.56 23.23 2.60
C ASN A 272 6.65 24.32 2.66
N ARG A 273 7.07 24.89 1.52
CA ARG A 273 8.03 26.01 1.48
C ARG A 273 7.49 27.26 2.16
N ASN A 274 6.22 27.59 1.94
CA ASN A 274 5.58 28.74 2.57
C ASN A 274 5.49 28.57 4.09
N ALA A 275 5.07 27.40 4.57
CA ALA A 275 5.00 27.10 6.00
C ALA A 275 6.37 27.17 6.71
N LEU A 276 7.44 26.73 6.04
CA LEU A 276 8.82 26.87 6.54
C LEU A 276 9.26 28.33 6.61
N THR A 277 8.84 29.15 5.66
CA THR A 277 9.17 30.58 5.61
C THR A 277 8.45 31.33 6.74
N ASP A 278 7.16 31.06 6.94
CA ASP A 278 6.38 31.63 8.04
C ASP A 278 7.00 31.26 9.39
N THR A 279 7.34 29.98 9.60
CA THR A 279 7.98 29.53 10.85
C THR A 279 9.31 30.25 11.10
N LYS A 280 10.12 30.46 10.05
CA LYS A 280 11.37 31.24 10.16
C LYS A 280 11.10 32.70 10.52
N ILE A 281 10.11 33.34 9.90
CA ILE A 281 9.73 34.73 10.20
C ILE A 281 9.28 34.85 11.66
N TYR A 282 8.39 33.96 12.12
CA TYR A 282 7.95 33.95 13.52
C TYR A 282 9.13 33.74 14.49
N SER A 283 10.05 32.82 14.20
CA SER A 283 11.24 32.63 15.04
C SER A 283 12.17 33.85 15.05
N LYS A 284 12.27 34.59 13.93
CA LYS A 284 13.04 35.85 13.87
C LYS A 284 12.36 36.98 14.65
N LEU A 285 11.03 37.05 14.61
CA LEU A 285 10.22 38.00 15.39
C LEU A 285 10.34 37.71 16.90
N GLU A 286 10.23 36.44 17.30
CA GLU A 286 10.35 36.01 18.70
C GLU A 286 11.77 36.27 19.25
N ASN A 287 12.80 36.11 18.42
CA ASN A 287 14.18 36.40 18.78
C ASN A 287 14.55 37.90 18.67
N GLY A 288 13.61 38.78 18.32
CA GLY A 288 13.86 40.23 18.20
C GLY A 288 14.87 40.61 17.11
N GLN A 289 15.07 39.78 16.10
CA GLN A 289 16.13 39.94 15.08
C GLN A 289 15.69 40.72 13.83
N ILE A 290 14.50 41.31 13.84
CA ILE A 290 14.05 42.22 12.77
C ILE A 290 14.13 43.64 13.35
N GLU A 291 15.35 44.13 13.53
CA GLU A 291 15.58 45.57 13.62
C GLU A 291 15.50 46.13 12.19
N ASP A 292 14.81 47.26 12.07
CA ASP A 292 14.41 47.94 10.85
C ASP A 292 15.52 48.06 9.78
N ASP A 293 15.43 47.25 8.72
CA ASP A 293 16.22 47.43 7.49
C ASP A 293 15.47 48.32 6.47
N ASP A 294 14.53 49.14 6.94
CA ASP A 294 13.70 50.06 6.14
C ASP A 294 14.11 51.54 6.32
N LYS A 295 15.40 51.77 6.62
CA LYS A 295 16.03 53.09 6.50
C LYS A 295 17.46 52.99 5.96
N MET A 296 17.59 52.93 4.63
CA MET A 296 18.57 53.76 3.91
C MET A 296 18.22 53.92 2.43
#